data_AF-A0A7S2X6Y4-F1
#
_entry.id   AF-A0A7S2X6Y4-F1
#
_cell.length_a   1.000
_cell.length_b   1.000
_cell.length_c   1.000
_cell.angle_alpha   90.00
_cell.angle_beta   90.00
_cell.angle_gamma   90.00
#
_symmetry.space_group_name_H-M   'P 1'
#
loop_
_entity.id
_entity.type
_entity.pdbx_description
1 polymer ?
#
loop_
_entity_poly.entity_id
_entity_poly.type
_entity_poly.pdbx_seq_one_letter_code
_entity_poly.pdbx_strand_id
1 'polypeptide(L)'
;MFSLRTRDVIPSMFEDMERSLAIPRQQWSKDPTTNPRCLSMDMVENDKEYTAIFNVPGVNKKDVNISVEGQRLLVSVDNEDEHKGVEGKGDTKVHWRERHVGHVSRTIQLPNNVDMNSIEAN
;
A
#
# COMPACT_ATOMS: atom_id res chain seq x y z
N MET A 1 8.68 10.73 4.66
CA MET A 1 8.49 11.92 5.51
C MET A 1 8.78 13.13 4.61
N PHE A 2 7.82 14.03 4.40
CA PHE A 2 7.60 14.74 3.12
C PHE A 2 7.05 16.19 3.33
N SER A 3 6.72 16.98 2.28
CA SER A 3 6.00 18.29 2.42
C SER A 3 5.20 18.83 1.20
N LEU A 4 3.86 18.77 1.28
CA LEU A 4 2.89 19.56 0.47
C LEU A 4 1.71 20.05 1.34
N ARG A 5 1.08 21.21 1.09
CA ARG A 5 0.20 21.96 2.05
C ARG A 5 -1.30 22.01 1.67
N THR A 6 -2.21 21.92 2.64
CA THR A 6 -3.67 21.79 2.41
C THR A 6 -4.46 23.10 2.37
N ARG A 7 -5.50 23.11 1.51
CA ARG A 7 -6.76 23.88 1.65
C ARG A 7 -7.93 23.05 1.10
N ASP A 8 -8.85 22.72 2.00
CA ASP A 8 -10.25 22.28 1.91
C ASP A 8 -10.81 21.74 0.58
N VAL A 9 -10.55 20.47 0.24
CA VAL A 9 -11.43 19.57 -0.53
C VAL A 9 -11.14 18.11 -0.14
N ILE A 10 -11.44 17.71 1.10
CA ILE A 10 -11.04 16.38 1.64
C ILE A 10 -12.08 15.26 1.35
N PRO A 11 -13.38 15.41 1.69
CA PRO A 11 -14.27 14.31 2.08
C PRO A 11 -14.11 12.97 1.37
N SER A 12 -14.53 12.82 0.10
CA SER A 12 -14.62 11.51 -0.56
C SER A 12 -13.29 10.73 -0.61
N MET A 13 -12.14 11.42 -0.66
CA MET A 13 -10.83 10.77 -0.75
C MET A 13 -10.40 10.07 0.55
N PHE A 14 -11.11 10.35 1.65
CA PHE A 14 -10.99 9.69 2.94
C PHE A 14 -12.26 8.95 3.35
N GLU A 15 -13.44 9.51 3.06
CA GLU A 15 -14.73 8.86 3.34
C GLU A 15 -14.86 7.52 2.64
N ASP A 16 -14.37 7.35 1.41
CA ASP A 16 -14.40 6.05 0.74
C ASP A 16 -13.47 5.04 1.44
N MET A 17 -12.34 5.51 1.99
CA MET A 17 -11.38 4.68 2.72
C MET A 17 -11.89 4.32 4.13
N GLU A 18 -12.48 5.27 4.84
CA GLU A 18 -13.16 5.10 6.13
C GLU A 18 -14.39 4.20 6.00
N ARG A 19 -15.19 4.40 4.94
CA ARG A 19 -16.32 3.51 4.61
C ARG A 19 -15.83 2.10 4.36
N SER A 20 -14.71 1.94 3.64
CA SER A 20 -14.04 0.65 3.39
C SER A 20 -13.61 -0.04 4.70
N LEU A 21 -13.09 0.70 5.68
CA LEU A 21 -12.78 0.18 7.02
C LEU A 21 -14.02 -0.20 7.83
N ALA A 22 -15.16 0.45 7.58
CA ALA A 22 -16.44 0.18 8.23
C ALA A 22 -17.23 -0.99 7.58
N ILE A 23 -16.74 -1.58 6.48
CA ILE A 23 -17.40 -2.71 5.82
C ILE A 23 -17.20 -4.00 6.66
N PRO A 24 -18.28 -4.76 6.97
CA PRO A 24 -18.17 -6.04 7.64
C PRO A 24 -17.27 -7.02 6.87
N ARG A 25 -16.40 -7.76 7.59
CA ARG A 25 -15.39 -8.71 7.05
C ARG A 25 -15.91 -9.71 6.01
N GLN A 26 -17.20 -9.99 5.99
CA GLN A 26 -17.87 -10.88 5.03
C GLN A 26 -17.94 -10.31 3.60
N GLN A 27 -17.86 -9.00 3.39
CA GLN A 27 -18.06 -8.33 2.09
C GLN A 27 -16.74 -7.83 1.45
N TRP A 28 -15.63 -8.10 2.13
CA TRP A 28 -14.23 -7.71 1.88
C TRP A 28 -13.66 -8.22 0.53
N SER A 29 -14.34 -9.14 -0.15
CA SER A 29 -13.87 -9.78 -1.39
C SER A 29 -14.16 -9.02 -2.69
N LYS A 30 -14.97 -7.95 -2.64
CA LYS A 30 -15.40 -7.20 -3.84
C LYS A 30 -14.81 -5.80 -3.97
N ASP A 31 -14.17 -5.28 -2.92
CA ASP A 31 -13.50 -3.99 -2.96
C ASP A 31 -11.99 -4.19 -3.16
N PRO A 32 -11.38 -3.66 -4.24
CA PRO A 32 -9.94 -3.77 -4.47
C PRO A 32 -9.10 -3.09 -3.38
N THR A 33 -9.66 -2.17 -2.60
CA THR A 33 -8.98 -1.53 -1.46
C THR A 33 -8.90 -2.42 -0.24
N THR A 34 -9.81 -3.40 -0.09
CA THR A 34 -9.85 -4.32 1.04
C THR A 34 -9.13 -5.62 0.74
N ASN A 35 -8.99 -6.10 -0.50
CA ASN A 35 -8.34 -7.39 -0.83
C ASN A 35 -7.17 -7.73 0.12
N PRO A 36 -7.21 -8.86 0.87
CA PRO A 36 -6.18 -9.20 1.86
C PRO A 36 -4.79 -9.46 1.25
N ARG A 37 -4.68 -9.42 -0.09
CA ARG A 37 -3.43 -9.45 -0.86
C ARG A 37 -2.93 -8.07 -1.29
N CYS A 38 -3.56 -6.98 -0.83
CA CYS A 38 -3.07 -5.62 -1.05
C CYS A 38 -2.11 -5.20 0.05
N LEU A 39 -1.21 -4.26 -0.28
CA LEU A 39 -0.25 -3.70 0.66
C LEU A 39 -0.98 -2.99 1.81
N SER A 40 -0.73 -3.43 3.04
CA SER A 40 -1.19 -2.71 4.23
C SER A 40 -0.55 -1.33 4.27
N MET A 41 -1.37 -0.30 4.51
CA MET A 41 -0.91 1.08 4.50
C MET A 41 -1.74 1.96 5.42
N ASP A 42 -1.07 2.91 6.07
CA ASP A 42 -1.68 4.02 6.78
C ASP A 42 -1.65 5.28 5.90
N MET A 43 -2.74 6.05 5.88
CA MET A 43 -2.75 7.40 5.30
C MET A 43 -2.92 8.40 6.44
N VAL A 44 -2.00 9.36 6.53
CA VAL A 44 -2.06 10.45 7.51
C VAL A 44 -2.04 11.78 6.78
N GLU A 45 -2.92 12.69 7.18
CA GLU A 45 -2.98 14.07 6.72
C GLU A 45 -2.58 15.00 7.87
N ASN A 46 -1.79 16.03 7.57
CA ASN A 46 -1.71 17.22 8.42
C ASN A 46 -1.95 18.46 7.54
N ASP A 47 -1.74 19.66 8.10
CA ASP A 47 -1.85 20.87 7.29
C ASP A 47 -0.83 20.89 6.13
N LYS A 48 0.21 20.03 6.22
CA LYS A 48 1.05 19.54 5.13
C LYS A 48 1.16 17.99 5.07
N GLU A 49 2.10 17.46 4.28
CA GLU A 49 2.33 16.04 3.96
C GLU A 49 1.13 15.08 4.14
N TYR A 50 0.32 14.89 3.07
CA TYR A 50 -0.31 13.58 2.93
C TYR A 50 0.80 12.53 2.93
N THR A 51 0.75 11.63 3.90
CA THR A 51 1.79 10.63 4.14
C THR A 51 1.16 9.26 4.06
N ALA A 52 1.52 8.52 3.00
CA ALA A 52 1.19 7.11 2.85
C ALA A 52 2.35 6.27 3.39
N ILE A 53 2.09 5.42 4.38
CA ILE A 53 3.07 4.54 5.01
C ILE A 53 2.72 3.11 4.66
N PHE A 54 3.58 2.41 3.90
CA PHE A 54 3.34 1.04 3.48
C PHE A 54 4.15 0.04 4.31
N ASN A 55 3.50 -1.03 4.77
CA ASN A 55 4.16 -2.12 5.46
C ASN A 55 4.67 -3.16 4.45
N VAL A 56 5.99 -3.13 4.19
CA VAL A 56 6.64 -4.02 3.22
C VAL A 56 7.86 -4.73 3.85
N PRO A 57 7.65 -5.65 4.80
CA PRO A 57 8.75 -6.33 5.48
C PRO A 57 9.46 -7.32 4.54
N GLY A 58 10.79 -7.42 4.66
CA GLY A 58 11.59 -8.41 3.94
C GLY A 58 11.85 -8.10 2.47
N VAL A 59 11.44 -6.93 1.96
CA VAL A 59 11.64 -6.53 0.57
C VAL A 59 12.72 -5.46 0.46
N ASN A 60 13.60 -5.58 -0.54
CA ASN A 60 14.61 -4.55 -0.80
C ASN A 60 13.97 -3.36 -1.49
N LYS A 61 14.53 -2.16 -1.26
CA LYS A 61 14.03 -0.92 -1.91
C LYS A 61 13.96 -1.02 -3.45
N LYS A 62 14.87 -1.75 -4.08
CA LYS A 62 14.91 -1.96 -5.54
C LYS A 62 13.72 -2.77 -6.08
N ASP A 63 13.05 -3.53 -5.21
CA ASP A 63 11.94 -4.41 -5.56
C ASP A 63 10.57 -3.75 -5.25
N VAL A 64 10.60 -2.46 -4.82
CA VAL A 64 9.43 -1.59 -4.66
C VAL A 64 9.36 -0.63 -5.84
N ASN A 65 8.26 -0.69 -6.58
CA ASN A 65 7.99 0.21 -7.70
C ASN A 65 6.89 1.19 -7.33
N ILE A 66 7.14 2.48 -7.55
CA ILE A 66 6.21 3.55 -7.29
C ILE A 66 6.02 4.32 -8.60
N SER A 67 4.78 4.39 -9.08
CA SER A 67 4.45 5.16 -10.28
C SER A 67 3.24 6.05 -10.02
N VAL A 68 3.20 7.14 -10.78
CA VAL A 68 2.12 8.11 -10.74
C VAL A 68 1.53 8.21 -12.13
N GLU A 69 0.24 7.88 -12.26
CA GLU A 69 -0.48 7.92 -13.53
C GLU A 69 -1.75 8.76 -13.38
N GLY A 70 -1.78 9.92 -14.05
CA GLY A 70 -2.87 10.89 -13.89
C GLY A 70 -2.96 11.36 -12.44
N GLN A 71 -4.11 11.12 -11.81
CA GLN A 71 -4.36 11.47 -10.41
C GLN A 71 -4.24 10.23 -9.48
N ARG A 72 -3.47 9.22 -9.87
CA ARG A 72 -3.35 7.96 -9.11
C ARG A 72 -1.91 7.63 -8.79
N LEU A 73 -1.67 7.25 -7.54
CA LEU A 73 -0.43 6.67 -7.07
C LEU A 73 -0.56 5.15 -7.08
N LEU A 74 0.31 4.47 -7.81
CA LEU A 74 0.43 3.02 -7.83
C LEU A 74 1.69 2.63 -7.07
N VAL A 75 1.55 1.77 -6.09
CA VAL A 75 2.67 1.15 -5.36
C VAL A 75 2.58 -0.35 -5.58
N SER A 76 3.65 -0.90 -6.12
CA SER A 76 3.77 -2.33 -6.42
C SER A 76 5.04 -2.88 -5.80
N VAL A 77 4.98 -4.10 -5.32
CA VAL A 77 6.08 -4.78 -4.65
C VAL A 77 6.16 -6.18 -5.22
N ASP A 78 7.37 -6.56 -5.63
CA ASP A 78 7.66 -7.93 -6.00
C ASP A 78 8.47 -8.61 -4.90
N ASN A 79 7.98 -9.74 -4.41
CA ASN A 79 8.61 -10.49 -3.33
C ASN A 79 8.68 -11.97 -3.74
N GLU A 80 9.53 -12.28 -4.73
CA GLU A 80 9.72 -13.65 -5.22
C GLU A 80 10.68 -14.49 -4.34
N ASP A 81 11.50 -13.84 -3.50
CA ASP A 81 12.70 -14.47 -2.93
C ASP A 81 12.54 -15.13 -1.54
N GLU A 82 11.50 -14.80 -0.76
CA GLU A 82 11.44 -15.28 0.65
C GLU A 82 11.13 -16.78 0.81
N HIS A 83 10.52 -17.43 -0.18
CA HIS A 83 10.22 -18.87 -0.11
C HIS A 83 11.48 -19.74 0.01
N LYS A 84 12.50 -19.46 -0.82
CA LYS A 84 13.68 -20.34 -0.99
C LYS A 84 14.53 -20.45 0.28
N GLY A 85 14.50 -19.44 1.16
CA GLY A 85 15.34 -19.41 2.36
C GLY A 85 14.93 -20.37 3.47
N VAL A 86 13.62 -20.69 3.58
CA VAL A 86 13.09 -21.58 4.63
C VAL A 86 13.04 -23.02 4.17
N GLU A 87 12.66 -23.26 2.91
CA GLU A 87 12.57 -24.61 2.33
C GLU A 87 13.93 -25.12 1.81
N GLY A 88 14.86 -24.23 1.45
CA GLY A 88 16.17 -24.60 0.88
C GLY A 88 17.25 -24.99 1.88
N LYS A 89 16.98 -24.91 3.20
CA LYS A 89 17.93 -25.30 4.25
C LYS A 89 17.58 -26.69 4.81
N GLY A 90 17.94 -27.74 4.07
CA GLY A 90 17.87 -29.14 4.51
C GLY A 90 16.45 -29.61 4.91
N ASP A 91 16.39 -30.49 5.90
CA ASP A 91 15.20 -31.24 6.37
C ASP A 91 14.11 -30.37 7.06
N THR A 92 14.10 -29.06 6.82
CA THR A 92 13.17 -28.12 7.45
C THR A 92 11.75 -28.33 6.92
N LYS A 93 10.81 -28.72 7.80
CA LYS A 93 9.39 -28.89 7.46
C LYS A 93 8.58 -27.64 7.82
N VAL A 94 7.96 -27.02 6.82
CA VAL A 94 7.02 -25.91 7.03
C VAL A 94 5.65 -26.46 7.43
N HIS A 95 5.13 -26.03 8.59
CA HIS A 95 3.81 -26.45 9.10
C HIS A 95 2.68 -25.49 8.74
N TRP A 96 2.98 -24.19 8.60
CA TRP A 96 2.00 -23.14 8.34
C TRP A 96 2.67 -21.94 7.67
N ARG A 97 1.97 -21.28 6.75
CA ARG A 97 2.48 -20.09 6.02
C ARG A 97 1.35 -19.08 5.85
N GLU A 98 1.51 -17.94 6.52
CA GLU A 98 0.61 -16.77 6.41
C GLU A 98 1.25 -15.64 5.61
N ARG A 99 2.59 -15.55 5.61
CA ARG A 99 3.33 -14.57 4.83
C ARG A 99 3.07 -14.80 3.34
N HIS A 100 2.66 -13.74 2.66
CA HIS A 100 2.48 -13.74 1.22
C HIS A 100 3.83 -13.55 0.52
N VAL A 101 4.06 -14.31 -0.56
CA VAL A 101 5.29 -14.26 -1.37
C VAL A 101 4.82 -14.26 -2.83
N GLY A 102 5.18 -13.23 -3.57
CA GLY A 102 4.68 -12.89 -4.91
C GLY A 102 4.42 -11.40 -5.08
N HIS A 103 3.81 -11.03 -6.21
CA HIS A 103 3.50 -9.65 -6.54
C HIS A 103 2.28 -9.12 -5.78
N VAL A 104 2.41 -7.95 -5.16
CA VAL A 104 1.31 -7.23 -4.51
C VAL A 104 1.35 -5.77 -4.93
N SER A 105 0.18 -5.18 -5.14
CA SER A 105 0.06 -3.77 -5.50
C SER A 105 -1.14 -3.11 -4.86
N ARG A 106 -1.05 -1.79 -4.73
CA ARG A 106 -2.13 -0.93 -4.25
C ARG A 106 -2.16 0.36 -5.06
N THR A 107 -3.35 0.78 -5.46
CA THR A 107 -3.59 2.04 -6.14
C THR A 107 -4.34 2.99 -5.22
N ILE A 108 -3.91 4.24 -5.17
CA ILE A 108 -4.50 5.30 -4.35
C ILE A 108 -4.94 6.41 -5.29
N GLN A 109 -6.22 6.77 -5.21
CA GLN A 109 -6.77 7.94 -5.89
C GLN A 109 -6.37 9.18 -5.09
N LEU A 110 -5.46 9.99 -5.63
CA LEU A 110 -4.98 11.19 -4.95
C LEU A 110 -6.03 12.31 -5.06
N PRO A 111 -6.12 13.19 -4.04
CA PRO A 111 -6.92 14.40 -4.13
C PRO A 111 -6.39 15.37 -5.20
N ASN A 112 -7.27 16.21 -5.74
CA ASN A 112 -6.92 17.20 -6.78
C ASN A 112 -6.00 18.32 -6.28
N ASN A 113 -5.87 18.50 -4.96
CA ASN A 113 -5.00 19.51 -4.35
C ASN A 113 -3.56 19.03 -4.14
N VAL A 114 -3.25 17.77 -4.48
CA VAL A 114 -1.89 17.25 -4.45
C VAL A 114 -1.12 17.75 -5.67
N ASP A 115 0.00 18.42 -5.43
CA ASP A 115 0.97 18.71 -6.49
C ASP A 115 1.71 17.42 -6.88
N MET A 116 1.35 16.89 -8.04
CA MET A 116 1.90 15.65 -8.56
C MET A 116 3.40 15.71 -8.85
N ASN A 117 3.96 16.92 -9.01
CA ASN A 117 5.40 17.09 -9.28
C ASN A 117 6.26 17.06 -8.01
N SER A 118 5.63 17.14 -6.84
CA SER A 118 6.30 17.19 -5.54
C SER A 118 6.08 15.92 -4.72
N ILE A 119 5.79 14.79 -5.39
CA ILE A 119 5.65 13.50 -4.74
C ILE A 119 7.04 12.95 -4.40
N GLU A 120 7.22 12.62 -3.13
CA GLU A 120 8.44 12.07 -2.56
C GLU A 120 8.25 10.58 -2.20
N ALA A 121 9.30 9.78 -2.30
CA ALA A 121 9.35 8.43 -1.74
C ALA A 121 10.73 8.16 -1.12
N ASN A 122 10.75 7.52 0.06
CA ASN A 122 11.96 7.31 0.86
C ASN A 122 12.10 5.86 1.33
#